data_AF-A0A7J6WD63-F1
#
_entry.id   AF-A0A7J6WD63-F1
#
_cell.length_a   1.000
_cell.length_b   1.000
_cell.length_c   1.000
_cell.angle_alpha   90.00
_cell.angle_beta   90.00
_cell.angle_gamma   90.00
#
_symmetry.space_group_name_H-M   'P 1'
#
loop_
_entity.id
_entity.type
_entity.pdbx_description
1 polymer ?
#
loop_
_entity_poly.entity_id
_entity_poly.type
_entity_poly.pdbx_seq_one_letter_code
_entity_poly.pdbx_strand_id
1 'polypeptide(L)'
;MGIKQALKSLDAFPRAEDHLMQKTQSGAVVSIIGLAIMAVLFFHELTYYITTYTVHQMSVDLKRGETLPIHINMTFPSLPCDVVSVDAIDMSGKHEVDLDTNIWKLRLSRDGLIIGTEYISDLVEKGHTDHKHGIALHA
;
A
#
# COMPACT_ATOMS: atom_id res chain seq x y z
N MET A 1 23.28 28.87 -25.68
CA MET A 1 22.93 30.21 -25.15
C MET A 1 22.07 30.03 -23.90
N GLY A 2 22.52 29.92 -22.67
CA GLY A 2 23.83 29.91 -22.03
C GLY A 2 23.50 30.09 -20.55
N ILE A 3 23.60 29.03 -19.74
CA ILE A 3 23.12 28.95 -18.34
C ILE A 3 23.59 30.16 -17.48
N LYS A 4 24.72 30.76 -17.87
CA LYS A 4 25.27 32.00 -17.30
C LYS A 4 24.29 33.21 -17.34
N GLN A 5 23.43 33.30 -18.35
CA GLN A 5 22.47 34.40 -18.49
C GLN A 5 21.21 34.17 -17.65
N ALA A 6 20.81 32.91 -17.46
CA ALA A 6 19.71 32.52 -16.57
C ALA A 6 20.09 32.68 -15.08
N LEU A 7 21.34 32.36 -14.74
CA LEU A 7 21.88 32.65 -13.39
C LEU A 7 21.94 34.16 -13.12
N LYS A 8 22.29 34.96 -14.13
CA LYS A 8 22.31 36.44 -14.02
C LYS A 8 20.91 37.05 -13.85
N SER A 9 19.85 36.38 -14.32
CA SER A 9 18.46 36.84 -14.13
C SER A 9 17.81 36.39 -12.83
N LEU A 10 18.38 35.39 -12.14
CA LEU A 10 17.91 34.92 -10.83
C LEU A 10 18.55 35.68 -9.66
N ASP A 11 19.62 36.43 -9.91
CA ASP A 11 20.31 37.23 -8.90
C ASP A 11 19.59 38.59 -8.75
N ALA A 12 18.75 38.71 -7.72
CA ALA A 12 17.93 39.90 -7.47
C ALA A 12 18.72 41.10 -6.92
N PHE A 13 20.03 40.94 -6.66
CA PHE A 13 20.88 41.98 -6.12
C PHE A 13 21.89 42.48 -7.16
N PRO A 14 21.93 43.80 -7.44
CA PRO A 14 22.96 44.38 -8.29
C PRO A 14 24.33 44.21 -7.62
N ARG A 15 25.28 43.63 -8.36
CA ARG A 15 26.66 43.42 -7.91
C ARG A 15 27.27 44.76 -7.50
N ALA A 16 27.62 44.89 -6.21
CA ALA A 16 28.24 46.09 -5.66
C ALA A 16 29.56 46.40 -6.38
N GLU A 17 29.82 47.69 -6.56
CA GLU A 17 30.93 48.22 -7.35
C GLU A 17 32.30 47.95 -6.68
N ASP A 18 33.28 47.45 -7.47
CA ASP A 18 34.50 46.79 -6.97
C ASP A 18 35.41 47.69 -6.11
N HIS A 19 35.19 49.01 -6.13
CA HIS A 19 35.96 50.04 -5.41
C HIS A 19 35.51 50.25 -3.95
N LEU A 20 34.34 49.72 -3.58
CA LEU A 20 33.83 49.69 -2.19
C LEU A 20 33.90 48.28 -1.58
N MET A 21 34.29 47.28 -2.37
CA MET A 21 34.35 45.86 -2.00
C MET A 21 35.79 45.43 -1.73
N GLN A 22 36.23 45.50 -0.48
CA GLN A 22 37.54 44.96 -0.11
C GLN A 22 37.45 43.43 0.05
N LYS A 23 37.92 42.68 -0.96
CA LYS A 23 38.00 41.22 -0.91
C LYS A 23 38.99 40.78 0.16
N THR A 24 38.48 40.32 1.30
CA THR A 24 39.28 39.71 2.36
C THR A 24 39.32 38.19 2.18
N GLN A 25 40.52 37.60 2.26
CA GLN A 25 40.70 36.15 2.16
C GLN A 25 39.97 35.42 3.30
N SER A 26 39.95 36.02 4.50
CA SER A 26 39.21 35.51 5.66
C SER A 26 37.70 35.53 5.43
N GLY A 27 37.15 36.59 4.84
CA GLY A 27 35.72 36.67 4.51
C GLY A 27 35.27 35.63 3.50
N ALA A 28 36.12 35.32 2.51
CA ALA A 28 35.86 34.25 1.55
C ALA A 28 35.79 32.87 2.23
N VAL A 29 36.71 32.57 3.15
CA VAL A 29 36.71 31.31 3.91
C VAL A 29 35.45 31.19 4.77
N VAL A 30 35.08 32.25 5.49
CA VAL A 30 33.85 32.26 6.32
C VAL A 30 32.60 32.07 5.47
N SER A 31 32.53 32.69 4.29
CA SER A 31 31.40 32.53 3.35
C SER A 31 31.29 31.10 2.83
N ILE A 32 32.41 30.45 2.47
CA ILE A 32 32.43 29.05 2.02
C ILE A 32 31.95 28.12 3.15
N ILE A 33 32.44 28.32 4.37
CA ILE A 33 32.03 27.52 5.53
C ILE A 33 30.53 27.72 5.81
N GLY A 34 30.05 28.97 5.78
CA GLY A 34 28.63 29.28 5.97
C GLY A 34 27.74 28.61 4.93
N LEU A 35 28.12 28.69 3.65
CA LEU A 35 27.39 28.05 2.56
C LEU A 35 27.40 26.52 2.69
N ALA A 36 28.51 25.92 3.12
CA ALA A 36 28.60 24.49 3.38
C ALA A 36 27.65 24.05 4.50
N ILE A 37 27.61 24.78 5.62
CA ILE A 37 26.70 24.49 6.74
C ILE A 37 25.24 24.63 6.28
N MET A 38 24.90 25.71 5.58
CA MET A 38 23.55 25.92 5.04
C MET A 38 23.12 24.78 4.13
N ALA A 39 24.00 24.33 3.22
CA ALA A 39 23.72 23.21 2.33
C ALA A 39 23.48 21.91 3.10
N VAL A 40 24.35 21.58 4.06
CA VAL A 40 24.22 20.36 4.89
C VAL A 40 22.90 20.35 5.65
N LEU A 41 22.54 21.45 6.30
CA LEU A 41 21.28 21.57 7.03
C LEU A 41 20.07 21.40 6.10
N PHE A 42 20.12 22.01 4.91
CA PHE A 42 19.05 21.89 3.92
C PHE A 42 18.84 20.43 3.48
N PHE A 43 19.91 19.70 3.16
CA PHE A 43 19.79 18.30 2.77
C PHE A 43 19.28 17.41 3.92
N HIS A 44 19.69 17.69 5.16
CA HIS A 44 19.25 16.95 6.33
C HIS A 44 17.74 17.12 6.56
N GLU A 45 17.25 18.36 6.60
CA GLU A 45 15.84 18.66 6.79
C GLU A 45 14.98 18.14 5.64
N LEU A 46 15.45 18.27 4.40
CA LEU A 46 14.75 17.71 3.24
C LEU A 46 14.59 16.19 3.33
N THR A 47 15.66 15.49 3.73
CA THR A 47 15.62 14.04 3.91
C THR A 47 14.68 13.65 5.03
N TYR A 48 14.74 14.37 6.17
CA TYR A 48 13.85 14.14 7.29
C TYR A 48 12.38 14.37 6.92
N TYR A 49 12.09 15.43 6.15
CA TYR A 49 10.74 15.74 5.67
C TYR A 49 10.19 14.68 4.72
N ILE A 50 11.02 14.14 3.82
CA ILE A 50 10.61 13.08 2.89
C ILE A 50 10.49 11.72 3.60
N THR A 51 11.19 11.54 4.72
CA THR A 51 11.13 10.30 5.51
C THR A 51 9.78 10.19 6.21
N THR A 52 8.94 9.29 5.72
CA THR A 52 7.64 9.00 6.33
C THR A 52 7.81 8.08 7.55
N TYR A 53 7.47 8.59 8.74
CA TYR A 53 7.37 7.77 9.95
C TYR A 53 5.93 7.25 10.08
N THR A 54 5.75 5.94 9.93
CA THR A 54 4.45 5.30 10.13
C THR A 54 4.17 5.17 11.62
N VAL A 55 3.23 5.97 12.14
CA VAL A 55 2.73 5.86 13.51
C VAL A 55 1.43 5.07 13.50
N HIS A 56 1.40 3.92 14.15
CA HIS A 56 0.18 3.13 14.32
C HIS A 56 -0.71 3.80 15.37
N GLN A 57 -1.84 4.35 14.94
CA GLN A 57 -2.87 4.86 15.85
C GLN A 57 -4.00 3.85 15.99
N MET A 58 -4.38 3.53 17.23
CA MET A 58 -5.53 2.67 17.53
C MET A 58 -6.76 3.57 17.75
N SER A 59 -7.66 3.62 16.78
CA SER A 59 -8.98 4.24 16.92
C SER A 59 -10.02 3.16 17.18
N VAL A 60 -10.96 3.44 18.08
CA VAL A 60 -12.14 2.59 18.29
C VAL A 60 -13.07 2.76 17.11
N ASP A 61 -13.44 1.67 16.43
CA ASP A 61 -14.45 1.71 15.39
C ASP A 61 -15.83 1.89 16.03
N LEU A 62 -16.49 3.02 15.72
CA LEU A 62 -17.84 3.32 16.19
C LEU A 62 -18.92 2.71 15.29
N LYS A 63 -18.56 2.18 14.11
CA LYS A 63 -19.45 1.43 13.23
C LYS A 63 -19.49 -0.03 13.66
N ARG A 64 -20.09 -0.26 14.83
CA ARG A 64 -20.36 -1.62 15.31
C ARG A 64 -21.51 -2.21 14.49
N GLY A 65 -21.22 -3.26 13.71
CA GLY A 65 -22.28 -4.10 13.10
C GLY A 65 -22.25 -4.25 11.58
N GLU A 66 -21.20 -3.84 10.88
CA GLU A 66 -21.04 -4.20 9.46
C GLU A 66 -20.36 -5.58 9.33
N THR A 67 -20.87 -6.42 8.43
CA THR A 67 -20.26 -7.71 8.09
C THR A 67 -18.91 -7.46 7.42
N LEU A 68 -17.86 -8.14 7.87
CA LEU A 68 -16.54 -8.04 7.26
C LEU A 68 -16.49 -8.97 6.03
N PRO A 69 -16.37 -8.46 4.80
CA PRO A 69 -16.25 -9.32 3.63
C PRO A 69 -14.90 -10.05 3.65
N ILE A 70 -14.94 -11.37 3.61
CA ILE A 70 -13.75 -12.23 3.60
C ILE A 70 -13.64 -12.91 2.23
N HIS A 71 -12.54 -12.66 1.51
CA HIS A 71 -12.23 -13.31 0.23
C HIS A 71 -11.10 -14.32 0.43
N ILE A 72 -11.38 -15.61 0.25
CA ILE A 72 -10.41 -16.70 0.40
C ILE A 72 -10.29 -17.47 -0.91
N ASN A 73 -9.04 -17.68 -1.35
CA ASN A 73 -8.68 -18.59 -2.44
C ASN A 73 -7.61 -19.56 -1.91
N MET A 74 -7.93 -20.85 -1.85
CA MET A 74 -7.03 -21.88 -1.33
C MET A 74 -6.98 -23.10 -2.24
N THR A 75 -5.79 -23.64 -2.48
CA THR A 75 -5.55 -24.82 -3.33
C THR A 75 -5.01 -26.01 -2.54
N PHE A 76 -5.59 -27.20 -2.70
CA PHE A 76 -5.25 -28.43 -1.99
C PHE A 76 -4.77 -29.56 -2.92
N PRO A 77 -3.49 -29.60 -3.32
CA PRO A 77 -2.99 -30.49 -4.38
C PRO A 77 -3.00 -32.00 -4.07
N SER A 78 -3.37 -32.40 -2.85
CA SER A 78 -3.33 -33.79 -2.38
C SER A 78 -4.63 -34.23 -1.69
N LEU A 79 -5.69 -33.43 -1.77
CA LEU A 79 -7.01 -33.73 -1.22
C LEU A 79 -8.05 -33.73 -2.35
N PRO A 80 -8.94 -34.72 -2.43
CA PRO A 80 -10.04 -34.67 -3.40
C PRO A 80 -11.07 -33.60 -3.01
N CYS A 81 -11.65 -32.90 -3.99
CA CYS A 81 -12.66 -31.85 -3.73
C CYS A 81 -13.88 -32.35 -2.93
N ASP A 82 -14.24 -33.63 -3.05
CA ASP A 82 -15.45 -34.20 -2.45
C ASP A 82 -15.39 -34.29 -0.92
N VAL A 83 -14.20 -34.30 -0.33
CA VAL A 83 -14.01 -34.38 1.13
C VAL A 83 -13.70 -33.03 1.77
N VAL A 84 -13.55 -31.98 0.96
CA VAL A 84 -13.23 -30.63 1.44
C VAL A 84 -14.53 -29.90 1.79
N SER A 85 -14.64 -29.52 3.06
CA SER A 85 -15.69 -28.65 3.60
C SER A 85 -15.08 -27.44 4.29
N VAL A 86 -15.73 -26.29 4.19
CA VAL A 86 -15.32 -25.06 4.89
C VAL A 86 -16.37 -24.72 5.93
N ASP A 87 -15.91 -24.44 7.13
CA ASP A 87 -16.71 -24.02 8.27
C ASP A 87 -16.14 -22.70 8.82
N ALA A 88 -17.01 -21.80 9.27
CA ALA A 88 -16.65 -20.47 9.75
C ALA A 88 -17.32 -20.23 11.11
N ILE A 89 -16.51 -19.99 12.15
CA ILE A 89 -16.98 -19.80 13.52
C ILE A 89 -16.48 -18.43 14.01
N ASP A 90 -17.40 -17.55 14.41
CA ASP A 90 -17.08 -16.27 15.04
C ASP A 90 -16.91 -16.41 16.57
N MET A 91 -16.11 -15.51 17.18
CA MET A 91 -15.85 -15.43 18.63
C MET A 91 -17.12 -15.25 19.48
N SER A 92 -18.21 -14.78 18.87
CA SER A 92 -19.53 -14.68 19.49
C SER A 92 -20.22 -16.04 19.71
N GLY A 93 -19.63 -17.15 19.24
CA GLY A 93 -20.21 -18.49 19.33
C GLY A 93 -21.46 -18.68 18.46
N LYS A 94 -21.73 -17.74 17.55
CA LYS A 94 -22.80 -17.84 16.57
C LYS A 94 -22.31 -18.76 15.45
N HIS A 95 -22.88 -19.95 15.35
CA HIS A 95 -22.87 -20.71 14.10
C HIS A 95 -23.80 -19.98 13.14
N GLU A 96 -23.25 -19.09 12.31
CA GLU A 96 -23.99 -18.72 11.10
C GLU A 96 -23.82 -19.89 10.14
N VAL A 97 -24.80 -20.80 10.15
CA VAL A 97 -24.99 -21.90 9.16
C VAL A 97 -25.40 -21.32 7.79
N ASP A 98 -25.20 -20.03 7.60
CA ASP A 98 -25.61 -19.23 6.45
C ASP A 98 -24.43 -18.36 6.04
N LEU A 99 -23.29 -19.01 5.73
CA LEU A 99 -22.22 -18.35 5.01
C LEU A 99 -22.74 -18.12 3.60
N ASP A 100 -23.25 -16.91 3.37
CA ASP A 100 -23.88 -16.41 2.15
C ASP A 100 -23.23 -16.97 0.85
N THR A 101 -23.71 -18.15 0.48
CA THR A 101 -24.02 -18.68 -0.86
C THR A 101 -23.06 -18.46 -2.04
N ASN A 102 -21.73 -18.46 -1.85
CA ASN A 102 -20.81 -18.48 -3.01
C ASN A 102 -19.48 -19.23 -2.75
N ILE A 103 -19.52 -20.46 -2.22
CA ILE A 103 -18.34 -21.32 -2.20
C ILE A 103 -18.28 -22.12 -3.51
N TRP A 104 -17.21 -21.92 -4.28
CA TRP A 104 -16.98 -22.61 -5.54
C TRP A 104 -15.87 -23.65 -5.35
N LYS A 105 -16.19 -24.93 -5.56
CA LYS A 105 -15.21 -26.02 -5.59
C LYS A 105 -14.78 -26.30 -7.03
N LEU A 106 -13.49 -26.15 -7.31
CA LEU A 106 -12.88 -26.42 -8.62
C LEU A 106 -11.85 -27.53 -8.48
N ARG A 107 -11.98 -28.56 -9.32
CA ARG A 107 -11.02 -29.68 -9.35
C ARG A 107 -9.84 -29.38 -10.26
N LEU A 108 -8.62 -29.56 -9.75
CA LEU A 108 -7.39 -29.37 -10.49
C LEU A 108 -6.64 -30.68 -10.80
N SER A 109 -5.84 -30.61 -11.85
CA SER A 109 -4.81 -31.58 -12.19
C SER A 109 -3.62 -31.42 -11.25
N ARG A 110 -2.77 -32.45 -11.18
CA ARG A 110 -1.45 -32.37 -10.56
C ARG A 110 -0.59 -31.22 -11.11
N ASP A 111 -0.85 -30.82 -12.35
CA ASP A 111 -0.17 -29.73 -13.05
C ASP A 111 -0.84 -28.35 -12.83
N GLY A 112 -1.83 -28.25 -11.95
CA GLY A 112 -2.54 -27.00 -11.66
C GLY A 112 -3.55 -26.57 -12.74
N LEU A 113 -3.91 -27.47 -13.66
CA LEU A 113 -4.92 -27.21 -14.70
C LEU A 113 -6.32 -27.57 -14.18
N ILE A 114 -7.32 -26.75 -14.46
CA ILE A 114 -8.72 -27.03 -14.06
C ILE A 114 -9.25 -28.18 -14.94
N ILE A 115 -9.62 -29.32 -14.32
CA ILE A 115 -10.13 -30.50 -15.04
C ILE A 115 -11.68 -30.55 -15.01
N GLY A 116 -12.32 -29.94 -14.01
CA GLY A 116 -13.78 -29.96 -13.87
C GLY A 116 -14.47 -28.73 -14.48
N THR A 117 -15.55 -28.95 -15.25
CA THR A 117 -16.41 -27.88 -15.79
C THR A 117 -17.66 -27.63 -14.95
N GLU A 118 -17.85 -28.41 -13.88
CA GLU A 118 -19.00 -28.30 -12.98
C GLU A 118 -18.54 -27.77 -11.64
N TYR A 119 -19.10 -26.63 -11.24
CA TYR A 119 -18.96 -26.13 -9.88
C TYR A 119 -19.78 -27.04 -8.96
N ILE A 120 -19.12 -27.72 -8.02
CA ILE A 120 -19.84 -28.46 -6.99
C ILE A 120 -20.35 -27.45 -5.96
N SER A 121 -21.53 -26.89 -6.22
CA SER A 121 -22.29 -26.10 -5.26
C SER A 121 -23.05 -27.05 -4.34
N ASP A 122 -22.40 -27.46 -3.24
CA ASP A 122 -23.16 -27.97 -2.10
C ASP A 122 -23.84 -26.77 -1.44
N LEU A 123 -25.15 -26.90 -1.19
CA LEU A 123 -26.09 -25.92 -0.65
C LEU A 123 -26.78 -25.04 -1.70
N VAL A 124 -27.80 -25.61 -2.35
CA VAL A 124 -28.91 -24.83 -2.92
C VAL A 124 -29.86 -24.49 -1.77
N GLU A 125 -29.93 -23.20 -1.41
CA GLU A 125 -31.20 -22.62 -0.99
C GLU A 125 -31.53 -21.42 -1.90
N LYS A 126 -32.76 -21.44 -2.43
CA LYS A 126 -33.29 -20.43 -3.34
C LYS A 126 -33.65 -19.17 -2.56
N GLY A 127 -33.04 -18.04 -2.87
CA GLY A 127 -33.63 -16.75 -2.49
C GLY A 127 -32.71 -15.53 -2.66
N HIS A 128 -33.16 -14.60 -3.51
CA HIS A 128 -32.82 -13.17 -3.52
C HIS A 128 -31.41 -12.69 -3.96
N THR A 129 -31.41 -12.07 -5.14
CA THR A 129 -30.67 -10.86 -5.56
C THR A 129 -29.31 -10.54 -4.94
N ASP A 130 -28.29 -10.77 -5.78
CA ASP A 130 -27.18 -9.85 -6.12
C ASP A 130 -26.38 -9.25 -4.95
N HIS A 131 -25.29 -9.93 -4.58
CA HIS A 131 -23.99 -9.32 -4.35
C HIS A 131 -22.89 -10.40 -4.52
N LYS A 132 -22.01 -10.22 -5.52
CA LYS A 132 -20.93 -11.18 -5.85
C LYS A 132 -19.82 -11.18 -4.79
N HIS A 133 -19.86 -12.12 -3.83
CA HIS A 133 -18.75 -12.38 -2.92
C HIS A 133 -18.49 -13.88 -2.81
N GLY A 134 -17.57 -14.41 -3.62
CA GLY A 134 -17.27 -15.85 -3.66
C GLY A 134 -15.96 -16.24 -2.97
N ILE A 135 -15.98 -17.40 -2.32
CA ILE A 135 -14.82 -18.14 -1.83
C ILE A 135 -14.52 -19.23 -2.86
N ALA A 136 -13.26 -19.33 -3.29
CA ALA A 136 -12.84 -20.34 -4.27
C ALA A 136 -11.93 -21.38 -3.60
N LEU A 137 -12.36 -22.64 -3.64
CA LEU A 137 -11.59 -23.78 -3.16
C LEU A 137 -11.17 -24.61 -4.36
N HIS A 138 -9.87 -24.76 -4.47
CA HIS A 138 -9.18 -25.46 -5.53
C HIS A 138 -8.63 -26.75 -4.88
N ALA A 139 -8.88 -27.93 -5.43
CA ALA A 139 -8.28 -29.17 -4.91
C ALA A 139 -7.83 -30.08 -6.06
#